data_AF-A0A6J7B361-F1
#
_entry.id   AF-A0A6J7B361-F1
#
_cell.length_a   1.000
_cell.length_b   1.000
_cell.length_c   1.000
_cell.angle_alpha   90.00
_cell.angle_beta   90.00
_cell.angle_gamma   90.00
#
_symmetry.space_group_name_H-M   'P 1'
#
loop_
_entity.id
_entity.type
_entity.pdbx_description
1 polymer ?
#
loop_
_entity_poly.entity_id
_entity_poly.type
_entity_poly.pdbx_seq_one_letter_code
_entity_poly.pdbx_strand_id
1 'polypeptide(L)'
;MEAMCGTELEFVVYKDTYEEAWDKGYKNLIPVSQYNVDYSILGGSRIEPLLRRIRLSMANAGMTVESVKGECNFGQHEIAFKYSDALSNCDNHVIYKNGAKEIASQDGYALTFMAKPNEKEGNSSHIHLSFRGLDGSMVMTDENDKEHGMSDIGRYFIAGQITHLRELALLFAPNINSYKRYVPGSFAPTAIRWGRDNRTCALRLVGHGPSLRLENRVAGGDVNPYLAVAGIIAAGLDGIKNKMVLEPAFEGNAYASDSARIPSSMPEALELWENSAWVKEVFGAEVQAHYANMAKVEIAAYGKAITDWELFRNFERF
;
A
#
# COMPACT_ATOMS: atom_id res chain seq x y z
N MET A 1 2.24 23.25 8.67
CA MET A 1 3.18 22.20 8.23
C MET A 1 2.67 21.61 6.94
N GLU A 2 3.57 21.14 6.09
CA GLU A 2 3.28 20.52 4.79
C GLU A 2 3.61 19.02 4.88
N ALA A 3 2.73 18.18 4.33
CA ALA A 3 2.91 16.73 4.30
C ALA A 3 3.75 16.34 3.08
N MET A 4 4.85 15.64 3.32
CA MET A 4 5.71 15.08 2.28
C MET A 4 5.42 13.58 2.17
N CYS A 5 5.10 13.13 0.96
CA CYS A 5 4.63 11.78 0.68
C CYS A 5 5.45 11.11 -0.42
N GLY A 6 5.77 9.83 -0.23
CA GLY A 6 6.26 8.94 -1.29
C GLY A 6 5.46 7.64 -1.27
N THR A 7 5.17 7.08 -2.44
CA THR A 7 4.48 5.78 -2.55
C THR A 7 5.33 4.78 -3.33
N GLU A 8 5.54 3.60 -2.75
CA GLU A 8 6.26 2.48 -3.37
C GLU A 8 5.24 1.55 -4.04
N LEU A 9 5.06 1.68 -5.36
CA LEU A 9 4.08 0.91 -6.11
C LEU A 9 4.71 -0.31 -6.77
N GLU A 10 4.39 -1.48 -6.24
CA GLU A 10 4.75 -2.76 -6.86
C GLU A 10 3.73 -3.13 -7.96
N PHE A 11 4.21 -3.80 -9.00
CA PHE A 11 3.37 -4.30 -10.08
C PHE A 11 3.92 -5.62 -10.63
N VAL A 12 3.04 -6.42 -11.23
CA VAL A 12 3.42 -7.64 -11.96
C VAL A 12 3.24 -7.42 -13.45
N VAL A 13 4.21 -7.89 -14.24
CA VAL A 13 4.17 -7.87 -15.71
C VAL A 13 4.10 -9.29 -16.26
N TYR A 14 3.22 -9.48 -17.23
CA TYR A 14 3.07 -10.71 -18.01
C TYR A 14 3.43 -10.46 -19.46
N LYS A 15 3.99 -11.48 -20.11
CA LYS A 15 4.30 -11.48 -21.55
C LYS A 15 3.05 -11.52 -22.43
N ASP A 16 1.92 -11.92 -21.85
CA ASP A 16 0.62 -11.90 -22.48
C ASP A 16 0.12 -10.47 -22.65
N THR A 17 -0.60 -10.16 -23.73
CA THR A 17 -1.37 -8.91 -23.83
C THR A 17 -2.57 -8.93 -22.87
N TYR A 18 -3.27 -7.80 -22.71
CA TYR A 18 -4.50 -7.77 -21.92
C TYR A 18 -5.60 -8.65 -22.52
N GLU A 19 -5.72 -8.71 -23.84
CA GLU A 19 -6.67 -9.55 -24.56
C GLU A 19 -6.32 -11.04 -24.42
N GLU A 20 -5.05 -11.40 -24.58
CA GLU A 20 -4.60 -12.78 -24.34
C GLU A 20 -4.83 -13.21 -22.89
N ALA A 21 -4.61 -12.30 -21.94
CA ALA A 21 -4.89 -12.55 -20.53
C ALA A 21 -6.39 -12.73 -20.26
N TRP A 22 -7.24 -11.92 -20.91
CA TRP A 22 -8.69 -12.04 -20.84
C TRP A 22 -9.19 -13.37 -21.40
N ASP A 23 -8.73 -13.75 -22.59
CA ASP A 23 -9.14 -15.00 -23.26
C ASP A 23 -8.74 -16.25 -22.45
N LYS A 24 -7.65 -16.15 -21.67
CA LYS A 24 -7.23 -17.19 -20.71
C LYS A 24 -7.98 -17.13 -19.38
N GLY A 25 -8.91 -16.22 -19.20
CA GLY A 25 -9.61 -15.97 -17.94
C GLY A 25 -8.65 -15.60 -16.80
N TYR A 26 -7.55 -14.92 -17.12
CA TYR A 26 -6.46 -14.56 -16.21
C TYR A 26 -5.76 -15.76 -15.54
N LYS A 27 -5.86 -16.95 -16.14
CA LYS A 27 -5.19 -18.17 -15.67
C LYS A 27 -3.97 -18.47 -16.54
N ASN A 28 -2.95 -19.11 -15.96
CA ASN A 28 -1.76 -19.58 -16.67
C ASN A 28 -1.04 -18.50 -17.50
N LEU A 29 -1.06 -17.25 -17.02
CA LEU A 29 -0.32 -16.15 -17.63
C LEU A 29 1.19 -16.37 -17.47
N ILE A 30 1.97 -15.89 -18.43
CA ILE A 30 3.42 -16.06 -18.48
C ILE A 30 4.10 -14.82 -17.89
N PRO A 31 4.59 -14.85 -16.64
CA PRO A 31 5.27 -13.71 -16.07
C PRO A 31 6.59 -13.42 -16.81
N VAL A 32 7.00 -12.15 -16.83
CA VAL A 32 8.25 -11.74 -17.51
C VAL A 32 9.51 -12.32 -16.85
N SER A 33 9.43 -12.71 -15.57
CA SER A 33 10.43 -13.51 -14.86
C SER A 33 9.75 -14.72 -14.21
N GLN A 34 10.35 -15.91 -14.34
CA GLN A 34 9.77 -17.19 -13.86
C GLN A 34 10.27 -17.62 -12.47
N TYR A 35 11.01 -16.74 -11.80
CA TYR A 35 11.62 -16.98 -10.49
C TYR A 35 11.77 -15.63 -9.77
N ASN A 36 12.06 -15.68 -8.47
CA ASN A 36 12.30 -14.49 -7.66
C ASN A 36 13.53 -13.75 -8.22
N VAL A 37 13.34 -12.48 -8.58
CA VAL A 37 14.37 -11.60 -9.15
C VAL A 37 14.65 -10.40 -8.25
N ASP A 38 14.27 -10.48 -6.97
CA ASP A 38 14.54 -9.44 -5.99
C ASP A 38 16.05 -9.15 -5.93
N TYR A 39 16.40 -7.88 -6.11
CA TYR A 39 17.77 -7.36 -6.27
C TYR A 39 18.62 -8.01 -7.40
N SER A 40 18.02 -8.77 -8.32
CA SER A 40 18.75 -9.40 -9.43
C SER A 40 19.03 -8.41 -10.56
N ILE A 41 20.31 -8.10 -10.78
CA ILE A 41 20.75 -7.25 -11.91
C ILE A 41 20.32 -7.86 -13.25
N LEU A 42 20.66 -9.14 -13.48
CA LEU A 42 20.29 -9.85 -14.72
C LEU A 42 18.75 -10.00 -14.84
N GLY A 43 18.06 -10.22 -13.72
CA GLY A 43 16.60 -10.26 -13.68
C GLY A 43 15.98 -9.00 -14.27
N GLY A 44 16.39 -7.83 -13.77
CA GLY A 44 15.98 -6.53 -14.28
C GLY A 44 16.40 -6.28 -15.73
N SER A 45 17.64 -6.62 -16.10
CA SER A 45 18.14 -6.41 -17.47
C SER A 45 17.30 -7.07 -18.57
N ARG A 46 16.62 -8.19 -18.27
CA ARG A 46 15.79 -8.91 -19.26
C ARG A 46 14.49 -8.20 -19.62
N ILE A 47 13.96 -7.37 -18.74
CA ILE A 47 12.73 -6.57 -18.96
C ILE A 47 13.04 -5.07 -19.05
N GLU A 48 14.33 -4.71 -19.03
CA GLU A 48 14.80 -3.33 -19.07
C GLU A 48 14.27 -2.52 -20.24
N PRO A 49 14.02 -3.05 -21.47
CA PRO A 49 13.39 -2.24 -22.52
C PRO A 49 12.05 -1.62 -22.10
N LEU A 50 11.18 -2.39 -21.46
CA LEU A 50 9.89 -1.90 -20.94
C LEU A 50 10.13 -0.97 -19.74
N LEU A 51 10.91 -1.40 -18.75
CA LEU A 51 11.17 -0.60 -17.54
C LEU A 51 11.84 0.73 -17.87
N ARG A 52 12.76 0.77 -18.83
CA ARG A 52 13.39 1.98 -19.35
C ARG A 52 12.36 2.91 -19.98
N ARG A 53 11.47 2.40 -20.84
CA ARG A 53 10.41 3.23 -21.46
C ARG A 53 9.52 3.85 -20.39
N ILE A 54 9.11 3.08 -19.38
CA ILE A 54 8.31 3.59 -18.27
C ILE A 54 9.09 4.68 -17.51
N ARG A 55 10.31 4.40 -17.06
CA ARG A 55 11.13 5.38 -16.30
C ARG A 55 11.36 6.68 -17.06
N LEU A 56 11.73 6.61 -18.34
CA LEU A 56 11.95 7.80 -19.16
C LEU A 56 10.67 8.57 -19.44
N SER A 57 9.55 7.89 -19.66
CA SER A 57 8.26 8.55 -19.89
C SER A 57 7.76 9.25 -18.63
N MET A 58 7.90 8.62 -17.46
CA MET A 58 7.54 9.23 -16.19
C MET A 58 8.48 10.39 -15.82
N ALA A 59 9.77 10.29 -16.15
CA ALA A 59 10.69 11.41 -16.03
C ALA A 59 10.27 12.61 -16.91
N ASN A 60 9.86 12.36 -18.15
CA ASN A 60 9.31 13.38 -19.03
C ASN A 60 7.96 13.95 -18.54
N ALA A 61 7.22 13.20 -17.73
CA ALA A 61 6.01 13.66 -17.05
C ALA A 61 6.28 14.45 -15.76
N GLY A 62 7.56 14.70 -15.43
CA GLY A 62 7.95 15.53 -14.27
C GLY A 62 8.29 14.75 -13.00
N MET A 63 8.24 13.41 -13.03
CA MET A 63 8.58 12.58 -11.87
C MET A 63 10.09 12.35 -11.78
N THR A 64 10.65 12.29 -10.56
CA THR A 64 12.07 11.95 -10.37
C THR A 64 12.20 10.46 -10.03
N VAL A 65 12.68 9.65 -10.96
CA VAL A 65 12.96 8.23 -10.73
C VAL A 65 14.17 8.07 -9.83
N GLU A 66 14.04 7.31 -8.75
CA GLU A 66 15.15 7.02 -7.82
C GLU A 66 15.75 5.64 -8.05
N SER A 67 14.92 4.63 -8.29
CA SER A 67 15.38 3.26 -8.48
C SER A 67 14.40 2.43 -9.29
N VAL A 68 14.89 1.27 -9.74
CA VAL A 68 14.06 0.20 -10.29
C VAL A 68 14.63 -1.13 -9.84
N LYS A 69 13.77 -2.05 -9.42
CA LYS A 69 14.20 -3.39 -9.01
C LYS A 69 13.14 -4.45 -9.34
N GLY A 70 13.61 -5.69 -9.43
CA GLY A 70 12.72 -6.84 -9.34
C GLY A 70 12.25 -7.03 -7.89
N GLU A 71 11.13 -7.74 -7.74
CA GLU A 71 10.53 -8.09 -6.45
C GLU A 71 10.39 -9.61 -6.30
N CYS A 72 9.81 -10.03 -5.17
CA CYS A 72 9.71 -11.43 -4.75
C CYS A 72 8.81 -12.30 -5.66
N ASN A 73 7.70 -11.76 -6.17
CA ASN A 73 6.79 -12.50 -7.05
C ASN A 73 7.33 -12.56 -8.49
N PHE A 74 6.89 -13.57 -9.23
CA PHE A 74 7.27 -13.80 -10.61
C PHE A 74 6.70 -12.68 -11.49
N GLY A 75 7.58 -12.03 -12.24
CA GLY A 75 7.26 -10.85 -13.05
C GLY A 75 7.07 -9.57 -12.23
N GLN A 76 7.26 -9.60 -10.90
CA GLN A 76 7.04 -8.46 -10.04
C GLN A 76 8.23 -7.50 -10.04
N HIS A 77 7.94 -6.21 -10.11
CA HIS A 77 8.91 -5.12 -10.13
C HIS A 77 8.37 -3.91 -9.38
N GLU A 78 9.29 -3.04 -8.99
CA GLU A 78 9.00 -1.74 -8.41
C GLU A 78 9.84 -0.66 -9.11
N ILE A 79 9.23 0.49 -9.38
CA ILE A 79 9.94 1.71 -9.75
C ILE A 79 9.67 2.73 -8.65
N ALA A 80 10.71 3.10 -7.92
CA ALA A 80 10.61 4.11 -6.87
C ALA A 80 10.80 5.51 -7.45
N PHE A 81 9.96 6.44 -7.00
CA PHE A 81 10.04 7.85 -7.32
C PHE A 81 10.31 8.65 -6.05
N LYS A 82 11.04 9.75 -6.21
CA LYS A 82 11.31 10.69 -5.12
C LYS A 82 9.99 11.24 -4.59
N TYR A 83 9.89 11.32 -3.27
CA TYR A 83 8.75 11.94 -2.59
C TYR A 83 8.53 13.40 -3.03
N SER A 84 7.30 13.87 -2.93
CA SER A 84 6.90 15.26 -3.14
C SER A 84 5.90 15.70 -2.06
N ASP A 85 5.30 16.88 -2.19
CA ASP A 85 4.12 17.19 -1.38
C ASP A 85 3.01 16.16 -1.63
N ALA A 86 2.15 15.98 -0.62
CA ALA A 86 1.15 14.92 -0.60
C ALA A 86 0.20 14.94 -1.80
N LEU A 87 -0.26 16.11 -2.25
CA LEU A 87 -1.19 16.21 -3.36
C LEU A 87 -0.50 15.85 -4.68
N SER A 88 0.63 16.49 -4.98
CA SER A 88 1.40 16.19 -6.20
C SER A 88 1.84 14.73 -6.24
N ASN A 89 2.15 14.11 -5.09
CA ASN A 89 2.50 12.69 -5.04
C ASN A 89 1.31 11.80 -5.40
N CYS A 90 0.09 12.16 -4.98
CA CYS A 90 -1.12 11.42 -5.36
C CYS A 90 -1.43 11.56 -6.86
N ASP A 91 -1.24 12.75 -7.43
CA ASP A 91 -1.38 12.99 -8.87
C ASP A 91 -0.39 12.12 -9.66
N ASN A 92 0.89 12.19 -9.26
CA ASN A 92 1.97 11.39 -9.84
C ASN A 92 1.69 9.89 -9.74
N HIS A 93 1.15 9.41 -8.62
CA HIS A 93 0.78 8.00 -8.42
C HIS A 93 -0.27 7.54 -9.44
N VAL A 94 -1.32 8.34 -9.69
CA VAL A 94 -2.36 7.98 -10.67
C VAL A 94 -1.81 8.03 -12.09
N ILE A 95 -1.04 9.07 -12.42
CA ILE A 95 -0.38 9.21 -13.73
C ILE A 95 0.56 8.03 -13.99
N TYR A 96 1.36 7.64 -12.99
CA TYR A 96 2.26 6.51 -13.10
C TYR A 96 1.52 5.19 -13.31
N LYS A 97 0.48 4.89 -12.51
CA LYS A 97 -0.32 3.67 -12.68
C LYS A 97 -0.93 3.57 -14.06
N ASN A 98 -1.49 4.66 -14.58
CA ASN A 98 -2.08 4.67 -15.91
C ASN A 98 -1.01 4.57 -17.01
N GLY A 99 0.00 5.44 -16.96
CA GLY A 99 1.06 5.51 -17.96
C GLY A 99 1.87 4.21 -18.05
N ALA A 100 2.15 3.55 -16.93
CA ALA A 100 2.83 2.24 -16.93
C ALA A 100 2.00 1.18 -17.66
N LYS A 101 0.68 1.15 -17.46
CA LYS A 101 -0.23 0.22 -18.15
C LYS A 101 -0.33 0.51 -19.64
N GLU A 102 -0.43 1.78 -20.02
CA GLU A 102 -0.49 2.20 -21.43
C GLU A 102 0.81 1.83 -22.18
N ILE A 103 1.97 2.11 -21.58
CA ILE A 103 3.27 1.77 -22.15
C ILE A 103 3.42 0.24 -22.28
N ALA A 104 3.05 -0.52 -21.24
CA ALA A 104 3.06 -1.98 -21.29
C ALA A 104 2.16 -2.52 -22.40
N SER A 105 0.94 -1.98 -22.53
CA SER A 105 0.00 -2.36 -23.59
C SER A 105 0.57 -2.13 -24.99
N GLN A 106 1.25 -0.99 -25.20
CA GLN A 106 1.88 -0.66 -26.49
C GLN A 106 3.02 -1.62 -26.84
N ASP A 107 3.68 -2.20 -25.83
CA ASP A 107 4.78 -3.15 -26.00
C ASP A 107 4.32 -4.63 -25.99
N GLY A 108 3.00 -4.87 -25.97
CA GLY A 108 2.44 -6.23 -25.98
C GLY A 108 2.53 -6.95 -24.63
N TYR A 109 2.56 -6.21 -23.52
CA TYR A 109 2.54 -6.76 -22.16
C TYR A 109 1.27 -6.35 -21.40
N ALA A 110 0.81 -7.23 -20.52
CA ALA A 110 -0.16 -6.90 -19.48
C ALA A 110 0.57 -6.54 -18.18
N LEU A 111 0.23 -5.40 -17.59
CA LEU A 111 0.79 -4.92 -16.33
C LEU A 111 -0.34 -4.71 -15.30
N THR A 112 -0.19 -5.26 -14.10
CA THR A 112 -1.20 -5.14 -13.06
C THR A 112 -0.64 -4.66 -11.73
N PHE A 113 -1.35 -3.71 -11.13
CA PHE A 113 -1.17 -3.27 -9.74
C PHE A 113 -2.19 -3.93 -8.80
N MET A 114 -2.92 -4.94 -9.26
CA MET A 114 -3.86 -5.71 -8.42
C MET A 114 -3.14 -6.19 -7.17
N ALA A 115 -3.77 -6.02 -6.01
CA ALA A 115 -3.15 -6.31 -4.72
C ALA A 115 -2.66 -7.76 -4.61
N LYS A 116 -3.43 -8.74 -5.08
CA LYS A 116 -3.09 -10.15 -5.04
C LYS A 116 -3.44 -10.80 -6.39
N PRO A 117 -2.53 -10.72 -7.38
CA PRO A 117 -2.82 -11.24 -8.73
C PRO A 117 -2.72 -12.77 -8.82
N ASN A 118 -2.07 -13.43 -7.87
CA ASN A 118 -1.94 -14.89 -7.75
C ASN A 118 -1.64 -15.30 -6.29
N GLU A 119 -1.38 -16.58 -6.01
CA GLU A 119 -1.13 -17.09 -4.65
C GLU A 119 0.19 -16.59 -4.01
N LYS A 120 1.15 -16.09 -4.80
CA LYS A 120 2.45 -15.58 -4.35
C LYS A 120 2.35 -14.15 -3.77
N GLU A 121 3.47 -13.55 -3.37
CA GLU A 121 3.53 -12.21 -2.78
C GLU A 121 2.72 -11.18 -3.58
N GLY A 122 1.94 -10.36 -2.88
CA GLY A 122 1.06 -9.39 -3.50
C GLY A 122 1.77 -8.08 -3.85
N ASN A 123 1.12 -7.23 -4.65
CA ASN A 123 1.56 -5.87 -4.90
C ASN A 123 1.14 -4.94 -3.75
N SER A 124 2.11 -4.30 -3.13
CA SER A 124 1.95 -3.26 -2.13
C SER A 124 1.92 -1.86 -2.75
N SER A 125 1.45 -0.92 -1.93
CA SER A 125 1.68 0.50 -2.12
C SER A 125 2.16 1.08 -0.79
N HIS A 126 3.40 0.79 -0.34
CA HIS A 126 3.86 1.37 0.93
C HIS A 126 3.84 2.90 0.83
N ILE A 127 3.32 3.55 1.87
CA ILE A 127 3.15 5.01 1.88
C ILE A 127 4.09 5.58 2.94
N HIS A 128 5.09 6.32 2.50
CA HIS A 128 5.98 7.06 3.37
C HIS A 128 5.44 8.47 3.60
N LEU A 129 5.31 8.87 4.86
CA LEU A 129 4.90 10.22 5.22
C LEU A 129 5.85 10.86 6.23
N SER A 130 6.14 12.14 6.01
CA SER A 130 6.76 13.04 6.98
C SER A 130 6.19 14.44 6.85
N PHE A 131 6.56 15.35 7.75
CA PHE A 131 6.14 16.75 7.68
C PHE A 131 7.31 17.72 7.65
N ARG A 132 7.11 18.83 6.94
CA ARG A 132 7.97 20.01 6.97
C ARG A 132 7.23 21.20 7.57
N GLY A 133 7.92 22.01 8.35
CA GLY A 133 7.43 23.33 8.73
C GLY A 133 7.31 24.22 7.49
N LEU A 134 6.49 25.26 7.57
CA LEU A 134 6.40 26.23 6.46
C LEU A 134 7.71 27.01 6.25
N ASP A 135 8.60 26.98 7.25
CA ASP A 135 9.97 27.47 7.24
C ASP A 135 11.00 26.42 6.78
N GLY A 136 10.55 25.23 6.39
CA GLY A 136 11.40 24.09 5.99
C GLY A 136 11.90 23.23 7.16
N SER A 137 11.51 23.51 8.41
CA SER A 137 11.93 22.73 9.57
C SER A 137 11.48 21.27 9.53
N MET A 138 12.25 20.38 10.15
CA MET A 138 11.96 18.94 10.20
C MET A 138 11.05 18.64 11.39
N VAL A 139 9.74 18.54 11.15
CA VAL A 139 8.73 18.50 12.23
C VAL A 139 8.76 17.20 13.06
N MET A 140 9.03 16.07 12.41
CA MET A 140 9.01 14.75 13.06
C MET A 140 10.33 14.35 13.73
N THR A 141 11.38 15.18 13.62
CA THR A 141 12.73 14.83 14.07
C THR A 141 13.12 15.57 15.35
N ASP A 142 13.87 14.91 16.22
CA ASP A 142 14.56 15.52 17.35
C ASP A 142 15.96 14.91 17.49
N GLU A 143 17.01 15.74 17.40
CA GLU A 143 18.40 15.29 17.51
C GLU A 143 18.79 14.89 18.95
N ASN A 144 18.02 15.31 19.95
CA ASN A 144 18.24 14.95 21.34
C ASN A 144 17.71 13.55 21.67
N ASP A 145 16.73 13.06 20.91
CA ASP A 145 16.24 11.69 21.02
C ASP A 145 17.26 10.70 20.40
N LYS A 146 18.08 10.10 21.26
CA LYS A 146 19.11 9.14 20.82
C LYS A 146 18.55 7.77 20.45
N GLU A 147 17.31 7.47 20.80
CA GLU A 147 16.70 6.16 20.56
C GLU A 147 16.12 6.08 19.14
N HIS A 148 15.34 7.08 18.75
CA HIS A 148 14.62 7.07 17.47
C HIS A 148 14.80 8.32 16.62
N GLY A 149 15.46 9.37 17.15
CA GLY A 149 15.62 10.66 16.49
C GLY A 149 14.30 11.38 16.25
N MET A 150 13.27 11.10 17.05
CA MET A 150 11.88 11.45 16.80
C MET A 150 11.36 12.47 17.82
N SER A 151 10.73 13.53 17.32
CA SER A 151 10.08 14.56 18.13
C SER A 151 8.79 14.06 18.78
N ASP A 152 8.28 14.81 19.77
CA ASP A 152 6.95 14.55 20.35
C ASP A 152 5.83 14.58 19.31
N ILE A 153 5.92 15.49 18.32
CA ILE A 153 4.95 15.56 17.22
C ILE A 153 4.99 14.27 16.40
N GLY A 154 6.20 13.74 16.12
CA GLY A 154 6.37 12.46 15.45
C GLY A 154 5.76 11.30 16.25
N ARG A 155 5.93 11.30 17.58
CA ARG A 155 5.36 10.29 18.47
C ARG A 155 3.84 10.32 18.45
N TYR A 156 3.25 11.50 18.61
CA TYR A 156 1.80 11.68 18.57
C TYR A 156 1.20 11.31 17.22
N PHE A 157 1.89 11.63 16.12
CA PHE A 157 1.48 11.25 14.77
C PHE A 157 1.35 9.73 14.62
N ILE A 158 2.36 8.97 15.06
CA ILE A 158 2.33 7.49 15.00
C ILE A 158 1.25 6.94 15.93
N ALA A 159 1.05 7.51 17.12
CA ALA A 159 0.01 7.08 18.04
C ALA A 159 -1.40 7.22 17.43
N GLY A 160 -1.65 8.33 16.71
CA GLY A 160 -2.86 8.53 15.94
C GLY A 160 -3.04 7.50 14.83
N GLN A 161 -1.97 7.14 14.12
CA GLN A 161 -2.02 6.04 13.13
C GLN A 161 -2.49 4.74 13.76
N ILE A 162 -1.86 4.31 14.85
CA ILE A 162 -2.17 3.04 15.54
C ILE A 162 -3.63 3.01 15.97
N THR A 163 -4.12 4.12 16.51
CA THR A 163 -5.48 4.27 17.04
C THR A 163 -6.54 4.05 15.95
N HIS A 164 -6.36 4.68 14.78
CA HIS A 164 -7.37 4.71 13.72
C HIS A 164 -7.14 3.71 12.57
N LEU A 165 -6.04 2.93 12.60
CA LEU A 165 -5.65 2.11 11.45
C LEU A 165 -6.73 1.10 11.05
N ARG A 166 -7.45 0.52 12.03
CA ARG A 166 -8.49 -0.49 11.79
C ARG A 166 -9.71 0.09 11.08
N GLU A 167 -10.22 1.21 11.58
CA GLU A 167 -11.39 1.87 11.02
C GLU A 167 -11.11 2.49 9.65
N LEU A 168 -9.85 2.79 9.32
CA LEU A 168 -9.42 3.27 8.00
C LEU A 168 -9.11 2.16 7.00
N ALA A 169 -9.29 0.88 7.34
CA ALA A 169 -8.87 -0.23 6.49
C ALA A 169 -9.47 -0.21 5.07
N LEU A 170 -10.72 0.27 4.91
CA LEU A 170 -11.34 0.44 3.58
C LEU A 170 -10.55 1.38 2.65
N LEU A 171 -9.83 2.36 3.21
CA LEU A 171 -9.01 3.28 2.41
C LEU A 171 -7.70 2.64 1.94
N PHE A 172 -7.22 1.60 2.62
CA PHE A 172 -5.97 0.90 2.30
C PHE A 172 -6.18 -0.40 1.50
N ALA A 173 -7.34 -1.04 1.70
CA ALA A 173 -7.76 -2.29 1.07
C ALA A 173 -9.15 -2.11 0.42
N PRO A 174 -9.24 -1.44 -0.74
CA PRO A 174 -10.51 -1.03 -1.32
C PRO A 174 -11.25 -2.16 -2.05
N ASN A 175 -10.63 -3.33 -2.27
CA ASN A 175 -11.24 -4.46 -2.99
C ASN A 175 -11.21 -5.73 -2.12
N ILE A 176 -12.12 -6.69 -2.39
CA ILE A 176 -12.09 -8.00 -1.69
C ILE A 176 -10.77 -8.73 -1.94
N ASN A 177 -10.14 -8.53 -3.11
CA ASN A 177 -8.83 -9.06 -3.42
C ASN A 177 -7.71 -8.51 -2.50
N SER A 178 -7.81 -7.25 -2.04
CA SER A 178 -6.79 -6.60 -1.21
C SER A 178 -6.55 -7.37 0.10
N TYR A 179 -7.62 -7.85 0.74
CA TYR A 179 -7.56 -8.60 2.00
C TYR A 179 -6.85 -9.96 1.87
N LYS A 180 -6.75 -10.52 0.66
CA LYS A 180 -5.98 -11.75 0.41
C LYS A 180 -4.47 -11.54 0.54
N ARG A 181 -4.00 -10.30 0.67
CA ARG A 181 -2.61 -9.97 1.07
C ARG A 181 -2.38 -10.19 2.55
N TYR A 182 -3.37 -10.02 3.42
CA TYR A 182 -3.19 -10.03 4.88
C TYR A 182 -3.08 -11.45 5.45
N VAL A 183 -2.06 -12.18 5.01
CA VAL A 183 -1.73 -13.53 5.46
C VAL A 183 -0.39 -13.49 6.20
N PRO A 184 -0.25 -14.10 7.39
CA PRO A 184 1.03 -14.16 8.09
C PRO A 184 2.16 -14.70 7.20
N GLY A 185 3.32 -14.04 7.23
CA GLY A 185 4.50 -14.46 6.45
C GLY A 185 4.51 -14.04 4.98
N SER A 186 3.52 -13.27 4.51
CA SER A 186 3.41 -12.84 3.10
C SER A 186 4.07 -11.48 2.78
N PHE A 187 4.94 -10.97 3.66
CA PHE A 187 5.52 -9.61 3.66
C PHE A 187 4.52 -8.44 3.83
N ALA A 188 3.21 -8.67 3.68
CA ALA A 188 2.19 -7.71 4.06
C ALA A 188 1.97 -7.73 5.58
N PRO A 189 1.85 -6.55 6.22
CA PRO A 189 1.66 -6.50 7.65
C PRO A 189 0.26 -6.99 8.04
N THR A 190 0.19 -7.75 9.13
CA THR A 190 -1.09 -8.08 9.79
C THR A 190 -1.18 -7.49 11.19
N ALA A 191 -0.05 -7.18 11.82
CA ALA A 191 0.06 -6.66 13.18
C ALA A 191 0.00 -5.13 13.22
N ILE A 192 -0.94 -4.57 13.98
CA ILE A 192 -0.99 -3.14 14.26
C ILE A 192 -0.04 -2.85 15.40
N ARG A 193 1.22 -2.64 15.01
CA ARG A 193 2.32 -2.17 15.84
C ARG A 193 3.14 -1.19 15.02
N TRP A 194 3.98 -0.44 15.69
CA TRP A 194 5.06 0.28 15.05
C TRP A 194 6.43 -0.25 15.49
N GLY A 195 7.46 -0.05 14.67
CA GLY A 195 8.82 -0.42 15.04
C GLY A 195 9.87 0.28 14.19
N ARG A 196 11.07 0.44 14.76
CA ARG A 196 12.23 0.99 14.06
C ARG A 196 12.74 -0.03 13.05
N ASP A 197 12.69 0.32 11.78
CA ASP A 197 13.12 -0.53 10.66
C ASP A 197 12.51 -1.97 10.64
N ASN A 198 11.38 -2.17 11.32
CA ASN A 198 10.74 -3.48 11.45
C ASN A 198 9.68 -3.70 10.36
N ARG A 199 9.98 -4.51 9.34
CA ARG A 199 9.06 -4.81 8.21
C ARG A 199 7.88 -5.72 8.57
N THR A 200 7.86 -6.28 9.78
CA THR A 200 6.75 -7.12 10.25
C THR A 200 5.62 -6.30 10.89
N CYS A 201 5.88 -5.04 11.26
CA CYS A 201 4.89 -4.09 11.76
C CYS A 201 4.10 -3.46 10.62
N ALA A 202 2.85 -3.04 10.87
CA ALA A 202 2.08 -2.23 9.93
C ALA A 202 2.68 -0.84 9.70
N LEU A 203 3.34 -0.30 10.73
CA LEU A 203 3.96 1.02 10.71
C LEU A 203 5.46 0.87 10.95
N ARG A 204 6.29 1.27 9.99
CA ARG A 204 7.75 1.15 10.10
C ARG A 204 8.38 2.53 10.11
N LEU A 205 9.11 2.85 11.17
CA LEU A 205 9.88 4.10 11.24
C LEU A 205 11.23 3.90 10.54
N VAL A 206 11.49 4.66 9.48
CA VAL A 206 12.70 4.53 8.65
C VAL A 206 13.44 5.86 8.51
N GLY A 207 14.73 5.79 8.17
CA GLY A 207 15.58 6.96 7.94
C GLY A 207 16.05 7.65 9.21
N HIS A 208 16.79 8.73 9.06
CA HIS A 208 17.35 9.54 10.14
C HIS A 208 17.47 11.00 9.70
N GLY A 209 17.44 11.93 10.67
CA GLY A 209 17.47 13.37 10.40
C GLY A 209 16.49 13.75 9.28
N PRO A 210 16.95 14.40 8.19
CA PRO A 210 16.07 14.81 7.08
C PRO A 210 15.27 13.69 6.40
N SER A 211 15.71 12.44 6.50
CA SER A 211 15.06 11.28 5.87
C SER A 211 14.12 10.50 6.79
N LEU A 212 14.00 10.90 8.06
CA LEU A 212 13.14 10.25 9.04
C LEU A 212 11.67 10.40 8.62
N ARG A 213 10.99 9.26 8.49
CA ARG A 213 9.59 9.20 8.02
C ARG A 213 8.92 7.92 8.49
N LEU A 214 7.60 7.96 8.58
CA LEU A 214 6.79 6.78 8.85
C LEU A 214 6.42 6.10 7.53
N GLU A 215 6.64 4.80 7.43
CA GLU A 215 6.14 3.95 6.35
C GLU A 215 4.89 3.21 6.82
N ASN A 216 3.72 3.52 6.24
CA ASN A 216 2.53 2.71 6.37
C ASN A 216 2.55 1.60 5.32
N ARG A 217 2.57 0.36 5.77
CA ARG A 217 2.78 -0.82 4.92
C ARG A 217 1.49 -1.53 4.50
N VAL A 218 0.34 -1.01 4.93
CA VAL A 218 -0.96 -1.71 4.84
C VAL A 218 -1.52 -1.70 3.42
N ALA A 219 -1.36 -0.59 2.70
CA ALA A 219 -1.99 -0.37 1.40
C ALA A 219 -1.50 -1.35 0.32
N GLY A 220 -2.43 -1.78 -0.54
CA GLY A 220 -2.13 -2.57 -1.75
C GLY A 220 -1.89 -1.68 -2.97
N GLY A 221 -1.33 -2.24 -4.04
CA GLY A 221 -1.12 -1.52 -5.30
C GLY A 221 -2.43 -1.01 -5.94
N ASP A 222 -3.58 -1.54 -5.52
CA ASP A 222 -4.92 -1.18 -5.98
C ASP A 222 -5.54 0.01 -5.24
N VAL A 223 -4.81 0.60 -4.29
CA VAL A 223 -5.28 1.72 -3.48
C VAL A 223 -5.62 2.96 -4.32
N ASN A 224 -6.59 3.75 -3.83
CA ASN A 224 -6.75 5.14 -4.23
C ASN A 224 -5.78 6.00 -3.39
N PRO A 225 -4.75 6.63 -4.00
CA PRO A 225 -3.71 7.30 -3.24
C PRO A 225 -4.24 8.49 -2.44
N TYR A 226 -5.20 9.25 -2.98
CA TYR A 226 -5.76 10.41 -2.30
C TYR A 226 -6.43 10.01 -0.99
N LEU A 227 -7.24 8.94 -1.00
CA LEU A 227 -7.94 8.49 0.19
C LEU A 227 -6.99 7.90 1.22
N ALA A 228 -6.04 7.06 0.79
CA ALA A 228 -5.08 6.46 1.71
C ALA A 228 -4.18 7.51 2.37
N VAL A 229 -3.66 8.47 1.59
CA VAL A 229 -2.83 9.56 2.11
C VAL A 229 -3.66 10.50 3.00
N ALA A 230 -4.89 10.84 2.62
CA ALA A 230 -5.78 11.62 3.47
C ALA A 230 -6.09 10.90 4.80
N GLY A 231 -6.34 9.59 4.77
CA GLY A 231 -6.51 8.75 5.95
C GLY A 231 -5.32 8.79 6.89
N ILE A 232 -4.11 8.60 6.35
CA ILE A 232 -2.86 8.69 7.11
C ILE A 232 -2.70 10.09 7.71
N ILE A 233 -2.88 11.16 6.93
CA ILE A 233 -2.76 12.53 7.45
C ILE A 233 -3.78 12.78 8.56
N ALA A 234 -5.05 12.43 8.35
CA ALA A 234 -6.12 12.68 9.30
C ALA A 234 -5.91 11.94 10.63
N ALA A 235 -5.59 10.65 10.58
CA ALA A 235 -5.31 9.86 11.78
C ALA A 235 -4.14 10.44 12.59
N GLY A 236 -3.09 10.88 11.90
CA GLY A 236 -1.92 11.43 12.58
C GLY A 236 -2.15 12.84 13.12
N LEU A 237 -2.93 13.67 12.42
CA LEU A 237 -3.36 14.97 12.93
C LEU A 237 -4.20 14.84 14.21
N ASP A 238 -5.07 13.83 14.29
CA ASP A 238 -5.83 13.57 15.50
C ASP A 238 -4.92 13.17 16.67
N GLY A 239 -3.95 12.29 16.40
CA GLY A 239 -2.91 11.94 17.37
C GLY A 239 -2.15 13.15 17.90
N ILE A 240 -1.74 14.07 17.02
CA ILE A 240 -1.07 15.33 17.38
C ILE A 240 -1.98 16.24 18.21
N LYS A 241 -3.24 16.44 17.76
CA LYS A 241 -4.23 17.30 18.43
C LYS A 241 -4.49 16.82 19.86
N ASN A 242 -4.62 15.51 20.04
CA ASN A 242 -4.96 14.89 21.32
C ASN A 242 -3.73 14.45 22.13
N LYS A 243 -2.50 14.71 21.63
CA LYS A 243 -1.22 14.33 22.26
C LYS A 243 -1.20 12.85 22.69
N MET A 244 -1.68 11.97 21.81
CA MET A 244 -1.84 10.55 22.12
C MET A 244 -0.51 9.90 22.47
N VAL A 245 -0.48 9.12 23.55
CA VAL A 245 0.75 8.45 24.00
C VAL A 245 1.09 7.32 23.05
N LEU A 246 2.29 7.37 22.48
CA LEU A 246 2.81 6.30 21.63
C LEU A 246 3.27 5.11 22.48
N GLU A 247 2.82 3.91 22.15
CA GLU A 247 3.32 2.67 22.74
C GLU A 247 4.83 2.47 22.48
N PRO A 248 5.57 1.69 23.28
CA PRO A 248 6.96 1.37 22.98
C PRO A 248 7.14 0.75 21.59
N ALA A 249 8.29 0.98 20.96
CA ALA A 249 8.61 0.38 19.67
C ALA A 249 8.60 -1.16 19.80
N PHE A 250 7.96 -1.84 18.84
CA PHE A 250 7.91 -3.29 18.86
C PHE A 250 9.20 -3.91 18.30
N GLU A 251 9.85 -4.73 19.13
CA GLU A 251 11.03 -5.52 18.76
C GLU A 251 10.65 -6.96 18.41
N GLY A 252 11.39 -7.56 17.46
CA GLY A 252 11.15 -8.94 17.01
C GLY A 252 10.06 -9.07 15.94
N ASN A 253 9.44 -10.25 15.86
CA ASN A 253 8.49 -10.59 14.81
C ASN A 253 7.05 -10.26 15.20
N ALA A 254 6.50 -9.17 14.67
CA ALA A 254 5.15 -8.72 15.00
C ALA A 254 4.04 -9.66 14.50
N TYR A 255 4.32 -10.56 13.54
CA TYR A 255 3.37 -11.61 13.18
C TYR A 255 2.99 -12.49 14.37
N ALA A 256 3.92 -12.72 15.30
CA ALA A 256 3.70 -13.51 16.52
C ALA A 256 3.18 -12.70 17.72
N SER A 257 2.97 -11.40 17.57
CA SER A 257 2.45 -10.55 18.66
C SER A 257 0.97 -10.82 18.96
N ASP A 258 0.51 -10.39 20.13
CA ASP A 258 -0.90 -10.38 20.55
C ASP A 258 -1.64 -9.08 20.17
N SER A 259 -1.03 -8.26 19.30
CA SER A 259 -1.56 -6.97 18.88
C SER A 259 -2.88 -7.08 18.12
N ALA A 260 -3.62 -5.96 18.10
CA ALA A 260 -4.73 -5.79 17.19
C ALA A 260 -4.28 -6.04 15.74
N ARG A 261 -5.15 -6.62 14.93
CA ARG A 261 -4.82 -6.97 13.54
C ARG A 261 -5.42 -5.98 12.55
N ILE A 262 -4.86 -5.89 11.35
CA ILE A 262 -5.58 -5.27 10.23
C ILE A 262 -6.83 -6.13 9.96
N PRO A 263 -8.00 -5.51 9.67
CA PRO A 263 -9.19 -6.28 9.31
C PRO A 263 -8.87 -7.29 8.20
N SER A 264 -9.27 -8.54 8.40
CA SER A 264 -8.91 -9.63 7.48
C SER A 264 -9.91 -9.79 6.33
N SER A 265 -10.95 -8.98 6.30
CA SER A 265 -11.99 -9.03 5.28
C SER A 265 -12.69 -7.67 5.09
N MET A 266 -13.26 -7.46 3.90
CA MET A 266 -14.05 -6.27 3.62
C MET A 266 -15.30 -6.14 4.52
N PRO A 267 -16.05 -7.21 4.86
CA PRO A 267 -17.14 -7.11 5.83
C PRO A 267 -16.72 -6.56 7.20
N GLU A 268 -15.59 -7.02 7.75
CA GLU A 268 -15.05 -6.49 9.02
C GLU A 268 -14.65 -5.01 8.88
N ALA A 269 -13.97 -4.65 7.79
CA ALA A 269 -13.59 -3.26 7.53
C ALA A 269 -14.80 -2.34 7.34
N LEU A 270 -15.86 -2.83 6.68
CA LEU A 270 -17.13 -2.14 6.53
C LEU A 270 -17.79 -1.87 7.87
N GLU A 271 -17.88 -2.88 8.74
CA GLU A 271 -18.48 -2.75 10.06
C GLU A 271 -17.74 -1.68 10.90
N LEU A 272 -16.41 -1.68 10.87
CA LEU A 272 -15.59 -0.70 11.58
C LEU A 272 -15.79 0.71 11.01
N TRP A 273 -15.80 0.85 9.68
CA TRP A 273 -15.98 2.14 9.01
C TRP A 273 -17.37 2.73 9.27
N GLU A 274 -18.44 1.95 9.16
CA GLU A 274 -19.81 2.41 9.35
C GLU A 274 -20.12 2.81 10.80
N ASN A 275 -19.54 2.10 11.76
CA ASN A 275 -19.77 2.36 13.18
C ASN A 275 -18.80 3.38 13.77
N SER A 276 -17.83 3.87 13.01
CA SER A 276 -16.88 4.85 13.50
C SER A 276 -17.50 6.25 13.58
N ALA A 277 -17.60 6.78 14.80
CA ALA A 277 -17.92 8.19 15.03
C ALA A 277 -16.77 9.11 14.58
N TRP A 278 -15.52 8.66 14.70
CA TRP A 278 -14.35 9.44 14.32
C TRP A 278 -14.26 9.63 12.79
N VAL A 279 -14.44 8.56 12.01
CA VAL A 279 -14.52 8.64 10.54
C VAL A 279 -15.62 9.61 10.11
N LYS A 280 -16.80 9.54 10.77
CA LYS A 280 -17.91 10.44 10.49
C LYS A 280 -17.57 11.90 10.77
N GLU A 281 -16.91 12.19 11.88
CA GLU A 281 -16.47 13.54 12.26
C GLU A 281 -15.43 14.08 11.26
N VAL A 282 -14.44 13.27 10.91
CA VAL A 282 -13.27 13.68 10.13
C VAL A 282 -13.57 13.81 8.63
N PHE A 283 -14.26 12.83 8.04
CA PHE A 283 -14.54 12.81 6.60
C PHE A 283 -15.95 13.31 6.25
N GLY A 284 -16.83 13.40 7.25
CA GLY A 284 -18.23 13.74 7.06
C GLY A 284 -19.11 12.52 6.77
N ALA A 285 -20.39 12.66 7.11
CA ALA A 285 -21.38 11.58 7.01
C ALA A 285 -21.60 11.11 5.56
N GLU A 286 -21.50 12.01 4.57
CA GLU A 286 -21.68 11.65 3.16
C GLU A 286 -20.54 10.77 2.65
N VAL A 287 -19.29 11.10 2.98
CA VAL A 287 -18.11 10.30 2.61
C VAL A 287 -18.17 8.93 3.28
N GLN A 288 -18.51 8.90 4.58
CA GLN A 288 -18.68 7.64 5.30
C GLN A 288 -19.75 6.75 4.63
N ALA A 289 -20.94 7.29 4.35
CA ALA A 289 -22.02 6.56 3.72
C ALA A 289 -21.67 6.08 2.30
N HIS A 290 -20.95 6.90 1.52
CA HIS A 290 -20.55 6.55 0.16
C HIS A 290 -19.60 5.33 0.12
N TYR A 291 -18.54 5.34 0.93
CA TYR A 291 -17.58 4.24 0.96
C TYR A 291 -18.14 2.98 1.63
N ALA A 292 -19.06 3.14 2.60
CA ALA A 292 -19.83 2.02 3.11
C ALA A 292 -20.68 1.36 2.02
N ASN A 293 -21.36 2.17 1.19
CA ASN A 293 -22.14 1.65 0.07
C ASN A 293 -21.25 0.94 -0.97
N MET A 294 -20.08 1.50 -1.30
CA MET A 294 -19.10 0.86 -2.19
C MET A 294 -18.76 -0.56 -1.70
N ALA A 295 -18.40 -0.71 -0.42
CA ALA A 295 -18.05 -2.01 0.14
C ALA A 295 -19.25 -2.97 0.16
N LYS A 296 -20.47 -2.49 0.47
CA LYS A 296 -21.70 -3.32 0.40
C LYS A 296 -21.97 -3.86 -1.00
N VAL A 297 -21.80 -3.02 -2.03
CA VAL A 297 -21.97 -3.42 -3.43
C VAL A 297 -20.95 -4.49 -3.82
N GLU A 298 -19.69 -4.30 -3.45
CA GLU A 298 -18.61 -5.24 -3.74
C GLU A 298 -18.83 -6.59 -3.02
N ILE A 299 -19.20 -6.57 -1.74
CA ILE A 299 -19.54 -7.77 -0.95
C ILE A 299 -20.71 -8.52 -1.61
N ALA A 300 -21.77 -7.80 -2.00
CA ALA A 300 -22.94 -8.41 -2.64
C ALA A 300 -22.62 -9.00 -4.02
N ALA A 301 -21.70 -8.39 -4.78
CA ALA A 301 -21.23 -8.91 -6.05
C ALA A 301 -20.41 -10.19 -5.86
N TYR A 302 -19.44 -10.18 -4.94
CA TYR A 302 -18.62 -11.35 -4.62
C TYR A 302 -19.44 -12.51 -4.08
N GLY A 303 -20.42 -12.26 -3.20
CA GLY A 303 -21.28 -13.30 -2.64
C GLY A 303 -22.17 -14.03 -3.67
N LYS A 304 -22.28 -13.50 -4.90
CA LYS A 304 -22.99 -14.16 -6.02
C LYS A 304 -22.05 -14.96 -6.93
N ALA A 305 -20.74 -14.75 -6.83
CA ALA A 305 -19.77 -15.43 -7.67
C ALA A 305 -19.61 -16.88 -7.22
N ILE A 306 -19.65 -17.81 -8.17
CA ILE A 306 -19.28 -19.22 -7.94
C ILE A 306 -17.88 -19.42 -8.48
N THR A 307 -16.99 -19.85 -7.60
CA THR A 307 -15.57 -20.05 -7.93
C THR A 307 -15.25 -21.53 -8.15
N ASP A 308 -14.20 -21.80 -8.93
CA ASP A 308 -13.68 -23.16 -9.11
C ASP A 308 -13.35 -23.82 -7.76
N TRP A 309 -12.90 -23.05 -6.76
CA TRP A 309 -12.62 -23.56 -5.42
C TRP A 309 -13.86 -24.20 -4.78
N GLU A 310 -15.03 -23.56 -4.89
CA GLU A 310 -16.28 -24.13 -4.40
C GLU A 310 -16.63 -25.40 -5.17
N LEU A 311 -16.53 -25.37 -6.51
CA LEU A 311 -16.82 -26.54 -7.35
C LEU A 311 -15.93 -27.74 -6.97
N PHE A 312 -14.61 -27.57 -6.95
CA PHE A 312 -13.67 -28.66 -6.59
C PHE A 312 -13.82 -29.16 -5.16
N ARG A 313 -14.27 -28.30 -4.24
CA ARG A 313 -14.46 -28.68 -2.84
C ARG A 313 -15.76 -29.44 -2.62
N ASN A 314 -16.81 -29.10 -3.38
CA ASN A 314 -18.18 -29.37 -2.99
C ASN A 314 -18.98 -30.19 -4.02
N PHE A 315 -18.67 -30.12 -5.32
CA PHE A 315 -19.57 -30.55 -6.41
C PHE A 315 -20.08 -31.99 -6.28
N GLU A 316 -19.23 -32.93 -5.86
CA GLU A 316 -19.60 -34.34 -5.64
C GLU A 316 -19.79 -34.75 -4.16
N ARG A 317 -19.64 -33.83 -3.21
CA ARG A 317 -19.45 -34.16 -1.78
C ARG A 317 -20.68 -33.98 -0.89
N PHE A 318 -21.84 -33.74 -1.49
CA PHE A 318 -23.15 -33.68 -0.83
C PHE A 318 -24.23 -34.35 -1.67
#